data_AF-A0A1G0N4K5-F1
#
_entry.id   AF-A0A1G0N4K5-F1
#
_cell.length_a   1.000
_cell.length_b   1.000
_cell.length_c   1.000
_cell.angle_alpha   90.00
_cell.angle_beta   90.00
_cell.angle_gamma   90.00
#
_symmetry.space_group_name_H-M   'P 1'
#
loop_
_entity.id
_entity.type
_entity.pdbx_description
1 polymer ?
#
loop_
_entity_poly.entity_id
_entity_poly.type
_entity_poly.pdbx_seq_one_letter_code
_entity_poly.pdbx_strand_id
1 'polypeptide(L)'
;MSLSEDRISTMAHEIIKCIWRDDLADVSDDSRALSRVKQSLEAFFGAVDEIEMAVKAKLRNKAPGSRDYDVLYQKFYHDEMARRNL
;
A
#
# COMPACT_ATOMS: atom_id res chain seq x y z
N MET A 1 -2.40 -6.08 6.83
CA MET A 1 -1.15 -6.82 7.06
C MET A 1 -0.12 -5.80 7.50
N SER A 2 0.24 -5.75 8.79
CA SER A 2 1.21 -4.74 9.25
C SER A 2 2.61 -5.14 8.80
N LEU A 3 3.25 -4.33 7.96
CA LEU A 3 4.67 -4.48 7.66
C LEU A 3 5.47 -4.11 8.92
N SER A 4 6.50 -4.90 9.24
CA SER A 4 7.40 -4.53 10.33
C SER A 4 8.15 -3.24 9.98
N GLU A 5 8.47 -2.47 11.01
CA GLU A 5 9.26 -1.23 10.89
C GLU A 5 10.58 -1.47 10.14
N ASP A 6 11.23 -2.63 10.37
CA ASP A 6 12.44 -3.04 9.67
C ASP A 6 12.24 -3.17 8.15
N ARG A 7 11.09 -3.70 7.71
CA ARG A 7 10.79 -3.82 6.27
C ARG A 7 10.49 -2.47 5.65
N ILE A 8 9.75 -1.61 6.35
CA ILE A 8 9.48 -0.23 5.91
C ILE A 8 10.81 0.53 5.79
N SER A 9 11.70 0.37 6.76
CA SER A 9 13.04 0.98 6.74
C SER A 9 13.87 0.46 5.57
N THR A 10 13.92 -0.86 5.35
CA THR A 10 14.65 -1.46 4.22
C THR A 10 14.13 -0.91 2.88
N MET A 11 12.81 -0.88 2.69
CA MET A 11 12.19 -0.35 1.47
C MET A 11 12.48 1.14 1.29
N ALA A 12 12.42 1.94 2.35
CA ALA A 12 12.69 3.37 2.28
C ALA A 12 14.12 3.67 1.81
N HIS A 13 15.11 2.92 2.30
CA HIS A 13 16.49 3.06 1.85
C HIS A 13 16.67 2.67 0.38
N GLU A 14 16.03 1.58 -0.07
CA GLU A 14 16.09 1.17 -1.49
C GLU A 14 15.41 2.19 -2.41
N ILE A 15 14.27 2.77 -2.01
CA ILE A 15 13.59 3.82 -2.78
C ILE A 15 14.50 5.04 -2.94
N ILE A 16 15.14 5.49 -1.86
CA ILE A 16 16.05 6.64 -1.93
C ILE A 16 17.26 6.33 -2.83
N LYS A 17 17.86 5.15 -2.71
CA LYS A 17 18.95 4.74 -3.61
C LYS A 17 18.52 4.77 -5.08
N CYS A 18 17.30 4.34 -5.41
CA CYS A 18 16.78 4.43 -6.77
C CYS A 18 16.59 5.89 -7.22
N ILE A 19 16.06 6.75 -6.36
CA ILE A 19 15.91 8.19 -6.66
C ILE A 19 17.26 8.83 -7.02
N TRP A 20 18.30 8.52 -6.24
CA TRP A 20 19.66 8.99 -6.50
C TRP A 20 20.26 8.38 -7.77
N ARG A 21 20.13 7.06 -7.96
CA ARG A 21 20.71 6.34 -9.11
C ARG A 21 20.12 6.80 -10.42
N ASP A 22 18.82 7.05 -10.43
CA ASP A 22 18.05 7.37 -11.63
C ASP A 22 17.91 8.89 -11.83
N ASP A 23 18.63 9.70 -11.03
CA ASP A 23 18.68 11.17 -11.07
C ASP A 23 17.28 11.83 -11.07
N LEU A 24 16.37 11.25 -10.28
CA LEU A 24 14.96 11.68 -10.27
C LEU A 24 14.73 12.93 -9.42
N ALA A 25 15.57 13.15 -8.40
CA ALA A 25 15.49 14.32 -7.53
C ALA A 25 16.79 14.54 -6.75
N ASP A 26 17.17 15.81 -6.57
CA ASP A 26 18.22 16.21 -5.65
C ASP A 26 17.72 16.17 -4.19
N VAL A 27 18.13 15.13 -3.48
CA VAL A 27 17.82 14.99 -2.05
C VAL A 27 18.91 15.70 -1.24
N SER A 28 18.61 16.92 -0.80
CA SER A 28 19.55 17.71 0.02
C SER A 28 19.58 17.30 1.50
N ASP A 29 18.56 16.58 1.98
CA ASP A 29 18.46 16.07 3.34
C ASP A 29 17.94 14.63 3.32
N ASP A 30 18.87 13.67 3.38
CA ASP A 30 18.58 12.23 3.37
C ASP A 30 17.69 11.81 4.54
N SER A 31 17.88 12.42 5.72
CA SER A 31 17.11 12.04 6.91
C SER A 31 15.63 12.41 6.76
N ARG A 32 15.37 13.62 6.26
CA ARG A 32 14.01 14.10 5.99
C ARG A 32 13.37 13.34 4.84
N ALA A 33 14.14 13.01 3.80
CA ALA A 33 13.66 12.19 2.69
C ALA A 33 13.28 10.78 3.18
N LEU A 34 14.12 10.13 3.99
CA LEU A 34 13.81 8.82 4.58
C LEU A 34 12.51 8.88 5.38
N SER A 35 12.35 9.87 6.26
CA SER A 35 11.11 10.03 7.04
C SER A 35 9.88 10.21 6.15
N ARG A 36 9.98 11.01 5.06
CA ARG A 36 8.86 11.20 4.12
C ARG A 36 8.51 9.93 3.37
N VAL A 37 9.50 9.17 2.92
CA VAL A 37 9.27 7.88 2.24
C VAL A 37 8.61 6.89 3.19
N LYS A 38 9.08 6.79 4.45
CA LYS A 38 8.47 5.94 5.47
C LYS A 38 7.01 6.31 5.72
N GLN A 39 6.71 7.60 5.94
CA GLN A 39 5.33 8.08 6.12
C GLN A 39 4.44 7.77 4.91
N SER A 40 4.99 7.90 3.69
CA SER A 40 4.24 7.59 2.47
C SER A 40 3.94 6.10 2.35
N LEU A 41 4.90 5.23 2.70
CA LEU A 41 4.70 3.79 2.75
C LEU A 41 3.63 3.41 3.79
N GLU A 42 3.72 3.94 5.00
CA GLU A 42 2.74 3.71 6.07
C GLU A 42 1.33 4.14 5.65
N ALA A 43 1.20 5.33 5.06
CA ALA A 43 -0.09 5.82 4.56
C ALA A 43 -0.66 4.92 3.45
N PHE A 44 0.19 4.48 2.52
CA PHE A 44 -0.22 3.57 1.44
C PHE A 44 -0.70 2.22 1.98
N PHE A 45 0.09 1.56 2.83
CA PHE A 45 -0.28 0.26 3.39
C PHE A 45 -1.49 0.36 4.34
N GLY A 46 -1.61 1.46 5.09
CA GLY A 46 -2.81 1.75 5.89
C GLY A 46 -4.05 1.83 5.02
N ALA A 47 -3.97 2.54 3.89
CA ALA A 47 -5.10 2.66 2.96
C ALA A 47 -5.44 1.30 2.29
N VAL A 48 -4.46 0.47 1.96
CA VAL A 48 -4.68 -0.89 1.45
C VAL A 48 -5.36 -1.77 2.50
N ASP A 49 -4.93 -1.71 3.76
CA ASP A 49 -5.54 -2.47 4.84
C ASP A 49 -7.01 -2.06 5.06
N GLU A 50 -7.31 -0.77 4.98
CA GLU A 50 -8.69 -0.29 5.04
C GLU A 50 -9.53 -0.73 3.84
N ILE A 51 -8.95 -0.80 2.63
CA ILE A 51 -9.61 -1.38 1.44
C ILE A 51 -9.94 -2.84 1.71
N GLU A 52 -8.97 -3.64 2.18
CA GLU A 52 -9.21 -5.04 2.50
C GLU A 52 -10.32 -5.21 3.52
N MET A 53 -10.34 -4.40 4.58
CA MET A 53 -11.40 -4.43 5.58
C MET A 53 -12.77 -4.10 4.98
N ALA A 54 -12.86 -3.09 4.11
CA ALA A 54 -14.09 -2.73 3.42
C ALA A 54 -14.58 -3.85 2.49
N VAL A 55 -13.67 -4.47 1.74
CA VAL A 55 -13.99 -5.61 0.85
C VAL A 55 -14.43 -6.82 1.66
N LYS A 56 -13.72 -7.17 2.74
CA LYS A 56 -14.11 -8.25 3.67
C LYS A 56 -15.47 -8.00 4.30
N ALA A 57 -15.78 -6.75 4.67
CA ALA A 57 -17.10 -6.39 5.19
C ALA A 57 -18.21 -6.60 4.15
N LYS A 58 -17.98 -6.25 2.88
CA LYS A 58 -18.93 -6.49 1.77
C LYS A 58 -19.10 -7.98 1.46
N LEU A 59 -18.05 -8.78 1.64
CA LEU A 59 -18.03 -10.22 1.36
C LEU A 59 -18.42 -11.09 2.57
N ARG A 60 -18.73 -10.52 3.73
CA ARG A 60 -19.05 -11.25 4.97
C ARG A 60 -20.16 -12.31 4.82
N ASN A 61 -21.08 -12.11 3.88
CA ASN A 61 -22.20 -13.02 3.61
C ASN A 61 -21.91 -14.06 2.52
N LYS A 62 -20.69 -14.10 1.96
CA LYS A 62 -20.27 -15.01 0.89
C LYS A 62 -19.23 -15.98 1.43
N ALA A 63 -19.40 -17.27 1.15
CA ALA A 63 -18.44 -18.28 1.55
C ALA A 63 -17.12 -18.11 0.76
N PRO A 64 -15.95 -18.06 1.44
CA PRO A 64 -14.65 -18.11 0.78
C PRO A 64 -14.54 -19.38 -0.08
N GLY A 65 -14.10 -19.25 -1.34
CA GLY A 65 -13.92 -20.39 -2.26
C GLY A 65 -15.12 -20.68 -3.18
N SER A 66 -16.21 -19.90 -3.11
CA SER A 66 -17.22 -19.92 -4.17
C SER A 66 -16.67 -19.28 -5.44
N ARG A 67 -17.06 -19.79 -6.62
CA ARG A 67 -16.67 -19.22 -7.92
C ARG A 67 -16.98 -17.73 -8.06
N ASP A 68 -18.05 -17.28 -7.39
CA ASP A 68 -18.46 -15.87 -7.40
C ASP A 68 -17.67 -15.03 -6.40
N TYR A 69 -17.05 -15.64 -5.39
CA TYR A 69 -16.31 -14.93 -4.34
C TYR A 69 -15.13 -14.16 -4.93
N ASP A 70 -14.32 -14.82 -5.75
CA ASP A 70 -13.10 -14.23 -6.32
C ASP A 70 -13.43 -13.09 -7.30
N VAL A 71 -14.48 -13.27 -8.11
CA VAL A 71 -14.96 -12.25 -9.06
C VAL A 71 -15.47 -11.02 -8.30
N LEU A 72 -16.26 -11.23 -7.25
CA LEU A 72 -16.77 -10.13 -6.42
C LEU A 72 -15.67 -9.45 -5.62
N TYR A 73 -14.68 -10.22 -5.14
CA TYR A 73 -13.50 -9.68 -4.46
C TYR A 73 -12.73 -8.73 -5.37
N GLN A 74 -12.37 -9.17 -6.58
CA GLN A 74 -11.67 -8.33 -7.54
C GLN A 74 -12.45 -7.07 -7.87
N LYS A 75 -13.76 -7.20 -8.08
CA LYS A 75 -14.62 -6.04 -8.37
C LYS A 75 -14.64 -5.04 -7.21
N PHE A 76 -14.93 -5.49 -5.99
CA PHE A 76 -15.00 -4.59 -4.84
C PHE A 76 -13.64 -3.98 -4.48
N TYR A 77 -12.56 -4.72 -4.68
CA TYR A 77 -11.21 -4.22 -4.48
C TYR A 77 -10.88 -3.11 -5.48
N HIS A 78 -11.23 -3.30 -6.75
CA HIS A 78 -11.06 -2.27 -7.79
C HIS A 78 -11.93 -1.04 -7.52
N ASP A 79 -13.20 -1.23 -7.13
CA ASP A 79 -14.10 -0.13 -6.79
C ASP A 79 -13.59 0.70 -5.59
N GLU A 80 -13.05 0.05 -4.55
CA GLU A 80 -12.50 0.75 -3.38
C GLU A 80 -11.15 1.42 -3.68
N MET A 81 -10.31 0.87 -4.55
CA MET A 81 -9.09 1.54 -5.03
C MET A 81 -9.44 2.81 -5.81
N ALA A 82 -10.36 2.69 -6.78
CA ALA A 82 -10.82 3.84 -7.57
C ALA A 82 -11.43 4.94 -6.68
N ARG A 83 -12.18 4.58 -5.64
CA ARG A 83 -12.75 5.55 -4.69
C ARG A 83 -11.69 6.29 -3.88
N ARG A 84 -10.54 5.67 -3.63
CA ARG A 84 -9.46 6.20 -2.80
C ARG A 84 -8.33 6.86 -3.61
N ASN A 85 -8.46 6.92 -4.94
CA ASN A 85 -7.43 7.42 -5.87
C ASN A 85 -6.08 6.72 -5.68
N LEU A 86 -6.11 5.41 -5.44
CA LEU A 86 -4.93 4.54 -5.41
C LEU A 86 -4.80 3.76 -6.71
#